data_AF-A0A2D8JK77-F1
#
_entry.id   AF-A0A2D8JK77-F1
#
_cell.length_a   1.000
_cell.length_b   1.000
_cell.length_c   1.000
_cell.angle_alpha   90.00
_cell.angle_beta   90.00
_cell.angle_gamma   90.00
#
_symmetry.space_group_name_H-M   'P 1'
#
loop_
_entity.id
_entity.type
_entity.pdbx_description
1 polymer ?
#
loop_
_entity_poly.entity_id
_entity_poly.type
_entity_poly.pdbx_seq_one_letter_code
_entity_poly.pdbx_strand_id
1 'polypeptide(L)'
;MKKSHILIILILFAFEIFAQSKSKDQILYLKTDERNSKTLKFLKKQRSNYDLYFVKADNVSTKEFSKCSWQASFHEKKMMIFRDKLLSALTAMKNIDEYEYKDSEFHMRKRKNKLRIDFLNSVCENHHKTHYFQKSCNRKLNFVLYSDQIMEMYKKLDDNLNPYNVVVK
;
A
#
# COMPACT_ATOMS: atom_id res chain seq x y z
N MET A 1 -43.98 -28.29 -19.45
CA MET A 1 -42.82 -27.41 -19.74
C MET A 1 -42.64 -26.32 -18.65
N LYS A 2 -42.40 -26.69 -17.38
CA LYS A 2 -42.23 -25.69 -16.28
C LYS A 2 -41.05 -25.96 -15.34
N LYS A 3 -40.50 -27.19 -15.30
CA LYS A 3 -39.40 -27.57 -14.40
C LYS A 3 -38.00 -27.20 -14.92
N SER A 4 -37.81 -27.09 -16.24
CA SER A 4 -36.50 -26.77 -16.85
C SER A 4 -36.13 -25.28 -16.73
N HIS A 5 -37.10 -24.37 -16.76
CA HIS A 5 -36.84 -22.92 -16.65
C HIS A 5 -36.42 -22.47 -15.25
N ILE A 6 -36.84 -23.19 -14.19
CA ILE A 6 -36.45 -22.89 -12.80
C ILE A 6 -34.96 -23.19 -12.58
N LEU A 7 -34.45 -24.25 -13.20
CA LEU A 7 -33.04 -24.64 -13.07
C LEU A 7 -32.10 -23.61 -13.72
N ILE A 8 -32.47 -23.06 -14.87
CA ILE A 8 -31.68 -22.03 -15.57
C ILE A 8 -31.62 -20.73 -14.76
N ILE A 9 -32.74 -20.33 -14.13
CA ILE A 9 -32.78 -19.13 -13.28
C ILE A 9 -31.90 -19.31 -12.03
N LEU A 10 -31.95 -20.48 -11.38
CA LEU A 10 -31.09 -20.79 -10.24
C LEU A 10 -29.58 -20.77 -10.59
N ILE A 11 -29.23 -21.24 -11.78
CA ILE A 11 -27.84 -21.22 -12.26
C ILE A 11 -27.37 -19.78 -12.51
N LEU A 12 -28.21 -18.94 -13.14
CA LEU A 12 -27.87 -17.53 -13.38
C LEU A 12 -27.70 -16.73 -12.08
N PHE A 13 -28.55 -16.97 -11.07
CA PHE A 13 -28.40 -16.35 -9.74
C PHE A 13 -27.11 -16.78 -9.02
N ALA A 14 -26.65 -18.01 -9.21
CA ALA A 14 -25.40 -18.47 -8.60
C ALA A 14 -24.17 -17.76 -9.18
N PHE A 15 -24.16 -17.42 -10.48
CA PHE A 15 -23.04 -16.70 -11.10
C PHE A 15 -22.91 -15.24 -10.66
N GLU A 16 -24.03 -14.54 -10.39
CA GLU A 16 -23.98 -13.15 -9.92
C GLU A 16 -23.34 -13.01 -8.53
N ILE A 17 -23.51 -14.01 -7.65
CA ILE A 17 -22.92 -13.99 -6.30
C ILE A 17 -21.39 -14.16 -6.37
N PHE A 18 -20.87 -14.91 -7.34
CA PHE A 18 -19.42 -15.10 -7.54
C PHE A 18 -18.74 -13.96 -8.31
N ALA A 19 -19.49 -13.14 -9.06
CA ALA A 19 -18.96 -12.00 -9.79
C ALA A 19 -18.64 -10.77 -8.90
N GLN A 20 -19.08 -10.75 -7.63
CA GLN A 20 -18.71 -9.70 -6.67
C GLN A 20 -17.29 -9.88 -6.07
N SER A 21 -16.31 -10.30 -6.86
CA SER A 21 -14.91 -10.11 -6.47
C SER A 21 -14.60 -8.61 -6.54
N LYS A 22 -14.94 -7.86 -5.49
CA LYS A 22 -14.62 -6.42 -5.37
C LYS A 22 -13.13 -6.22 -5.69
N SER A 23 -12.87 -5.61 -6.84
CA SER A 23 -11.55 -5.25 -7.33
C SER A 23 -10.85 -4.37 -6.29
N LYS A 24 -9.52 -4.48 -6.21
CA LYS A 24 -8.76 -3.53 -5.40
C LYS A 24 -8.58 -2.25 -6.23
N ASP A 25 -9.11 -1.13 -5.77
CA ASP A 25 -8.93 0.16 -6.43
C ASP A 25 -7.53 0.68 -6.14
N GLN A 26 -6.79 1.07 -7.17
CA GLN A 26 -5.45 1.63 -6.98
C GLN A 26 -5.57 3.11 -6.59
N ILE A 27 -5.08 3.44 -5.40
CA ILE A 27 -5.05 4.81 -4.85
C ILE A 27 -3.85 5.57 -5.39
N LEU A 28 -2.67 4.94 -5.36
CA LEU A 28 -1.40 5.55 -5.71
C LEU A 28 -0.48 4.51 -6.34
N TYR A 29 0.29 4.98 -7.32
CA TYR A 29 1.47 4.33 -7.87
C TYR A 29 2.63 5.31 -7.77
N LEU A 30 3.76 4.88 -7.21
CA LEU A 30 4.94 5.72 -7.06
C LEU A 30 6.20 4.88 -7.28
N LYS A 31 7.21 5.42 -7.97
CA LYS A 31 8.54 4.84 -8.03
C LYS A 31 9.46 5.60 -7.08
N THR A 32 10.23 4.89 -6.26
CA THR A 32 11.16 5.51 -5.30
C THR A 32 12.52 5.79 -5.94
N ASP A 33 13.18 6.86 -5.50
CA ASP A 33 14.46 7.33 -6.05
C ASP A 33 15.69 6.85 -5.25
N GLU A 34 15.51 5.83 -4.40
CA GLU A 34 16.61 5.21 -3.68
C GLU A 34 17.41 4.26 -4.59
N ARG A 35 18.66 3.93 -4.23
CA ARG A 35 19.55 3.03 -5.00
C ARG A 35 18.87 1.70 -5.35
N ASN A 36 18.12 1.11 -4.42
CA ASN A 36 17.26 -0.04 -4.69
C ASN A 36 15.83 0.44 -4.93
N SER A 37 15.62 1.05 -6.09
CA SER A 37 14.34 1.64 -6.49
C SER A 37 13.21 0.63 -6.42
N LYS A 38 12.07 1.06 -5.87
CA LYS A 38 10.88 0.25 -5.69
C LYS A 38 9.71 0.90 -6.38
N THR A 39 8.83 0.05 -6.90
CA THR A 39 7.50 0.44 -7.33
C THR A 39 6.55 0.21 -6.18
N LEU A 40 5.94 1.27 -5.67
CA LEU A 40 4.96 1.25 -4.59
C LEU A 40 3.55 1.31 -5.18
N LYS A 41 2.64 0.50 -4.65
CA LYS A 41 1.21 0.54 -4.98
C LYS A 41 0.40 0.56 -3.70
N PHE A 42 -0.45 1.57 -3.55
CA PHE A 42 -1.44 1.63 -2.49
C PHE A 42 -2.79 1.25 -3.08
N LEU A 43 -3.45 0.27 -2.48
CA LEU A 43 -4.68 -0.30 -2.99
C LEU A 43 -5.76 -0.27 -1.90
N LYS A 44 -6.99 0.06 -2.27
CA LYS A 44 -8.19 -0.02 -1.44
C LYS A 44 -8.99 -1.25 -1.81
N LYS A 45 -9.49 -2.00 -0.83
CA LYS A 45 -10.52 -3.03 -1.03
C LYS A 45 -11.69 -2.70 -0.13
N GLN A 46 -12.76 -2.21 -0.73
CA GLN A 46 -14.01 -1.97 -0.02
C GLN A 46 -14.63 -3.31 0.37
N ARG A 47 -15.09 -3.43 1.61
CA ARG A 47 -15.98 -4.52 2.05
C ARG A 47 -17.34 -3.94 2.43
N SER A 48 -18.28 -4.76 2.86
CA SER A 48 -19.62 -4.28 3.24
C SER A 48 -19.58 -3.35 4.46
N ASN A 49 -18.66 -3.61 5.41
CA ASN A 49 -18.68 -2.97 6.73
C ASN A 49 -17.37 -2.24 7.08
N TYR A 50 -16.34 -2.36 6.24
CA TYR A 50 -15.05 -1.70 6.45
C TYR A 50 -14.23 -1.66 5.16
N ASP A 51 -13.29 -0.72 5.10
CA ASP A 51 -12.29 -0.66 4.05
C ASP A 51 -10.96 -1.26 4.52
N LEU A 52 -10.33 -2.03 3.63
CA LEU A 52 -9.01 -2.60 3.84
C LEU A 52 -8.03 -2.04 2.81
N TYR A 53 -6.90 -1.55 3.30
CA TYR A 53 -5.87 -0.96 2.48
C TYR A 53 -4.67 -1.90 2.37
N PHE A 54 -4.00 -1.90 1.23
CA PHE A 54 -2.79 -2.68 0.99
C PHE A 54 -1.69 -1.78 0.47
N VAL A 55 -0.49 -1.98 0.99
CA VAL A 55 0.74 -1.35 0.48
C VAL A 55 1.58 -2.46 -0.12
N LYS A 56 1.77 -2.41 -1.44
CA LYS A 56 2.67 -3.30 -2.16
C LYS A 56 3.94 -2.57 -2.54
N ALA A 57 5.07 -3.27 -2.50
CA ALA A 57 6.34 -2.76 -2.98
C ALA A 57 7.07 -3.84 -3.79
N ASP A 58 7.45 -3.50 -5.02
CA ASP A 58 8.23 -4.34 -5.90
C ASP A 58 9.61 -3.71 -6.13
N ASN A 59 10.71 -4.40 -5.79
CA ASN A 59 12.05 -3.92 -6.15
C ASN A 59 12.27 -4.09 -7.65
N VAL A 60 12.88 -3.07 -8.27
CA VAL A 60 13.38 -3.17 -9.64
C VAL A 60 14.58 -4.11 -9.64
N SER A 61 14.57 -5.11 -10.53
CA SER A 61 15.71 -6.01 -10.68
C SER A 61 16.88 -5.25 -11.28
N THR A 62 18.06 -5.36 -10.66
CA THR A 62 19.31 -4.82 -11.16
C THR A 62 20.43 -5.86 -11.00
N LYS A 63 21.65 -5.53 -11.40
CA LYS A 63 22.82 -6.38 -11.14
C LYS A 63 23.05 -6.60 -9.63
N GLU A 64 22.65 -5.64 -8.79
CA GLU A 64 22.90 -5.65 -7.34
C GLU A 64 21.67 -6.10 -6.52
N PHE A 65 20.47 -6.05 -7.10
CA PHE A 65 19.22 -6.32 -6.40
C PHE A 65 18.37 -7.33 -7.17
N SER A 66 18.06 -8.47 -6.55
CA SER A 66 17.08 -9.42 -7.08
C SER A 66 15.65 -8.86 -6.99
N LYS A 67 14.82 -9.19 -7.98
CA LYS A 67 13.39 -8.88 -7.96
C LYS A 67 12.71 -9.48 -6.72
N CYS A 68 11.98 -8.65 -5.99
CA CYS A 68 11.25 -9.04 -4.81
C CYS A 68 9.95 -8.24 -4.67
N SER A 69 8.90 -8.85 -4.13
CA SER A 69 7.60 -8.22 -3.85
C SER A 69 7.23 -8.39 -2.38
N TRP A 70 6.72 -7.33 -1.78
CA TRP A 70 6.15 -7.33 -0.44
C TRP A 70 4.76 -6.73 -0.42
N GLN A 71 3.95 -7.16 0.56
CA GLN A 71 2.65 -6.58 0.86
C GLN A 71 2.50 -6.37 2.37
N ALA A 72 1.96 -5.21 2.76
CA ALA A 72 1.40 -4.97 4.08
C ALA A 72 -0.07 -4.58 3.94
N SER A 73 -0.87 -4.76 5.00
CA SER A 73 -2.30 -4.43 5.00
C SER A 73 -2.71 -3.65 6.23
N PHE A 74 -3.61 -2.67 6.05
CA PHE A 74 -4.08 -1.77 7.10
C PHE A 74 -5.59 -1.64 7.08
N HIS A 75 -6.19 -1.55 8.26
CA HIS A 75 -7.53 -0.99 8.37
C HIS A 75 -7.50 0.52 8.11
N GLU A 76 -8.62 1.08 7.69
CA GLU A 76 -8.78 2.50 7.38
C GLU A 76 -8.20 3.45 8.43
N LYS A 77 -8.54 3.26 9.71
CA LYS A 77 -8.01 4.08 10.82
C LYS A 77 -6.48 4.13 10.84
N LYS A 78 -5.82 3.00 10.56
CA LYS A 78 -4.35 2.94 10.52
C LYS A 78 -3.79 3.63 9.26
N MET A 79 -4.49 3.54 8.14
CA MET A 79 -4.11 4.27 6.92
C MET A 79 -4.26 5.79 7.09
N MET A 80 -5.29 6.25 7.81
CA MET A 80 -5.44 7.67 8.18
C MET A 80 -4.28 8.14 9.07
N ILE A 81 -3.93 7.37 10.09
CA ILE A 81 -2.77 7.68 10.95
C ILE A 81 -1.49 7.74 10.12
N PHE A 82 -1.27 6.80 9.19
CA PHE A 82 -0.13 6.81 8.29
C PHE A 82 -0.08 8.11 7.45
N ARG A 83 -1.20 8.51 6.83
CA ARG A 83 -1.31 9.78 6.10
C ARG A 83 -0.96 10.98 6.98
N ASP A 84 -1.50 11.06 8.20
CA ASP A 84 -1.27 12.21 9.09
C ASP A 84 0.20 12.29 9.52
N LYS A 85 0.87 11.14 9.68
CA LYS A 85 2.31 11.07 9.97
C LYS A 85 3.17 11.40 8.75
N LEU A 86 2.72 11.13 7.52
CA LEU A 86 3.37 11.66 6.31
C LEU A 86 3.34 13.19 6.30
N LEU A 87 2.21 13.82 6.63
CA LEU A 87 2.12 15.28 6.72
C LEU A 87 3.06 15.84 7.80
N SER A 88 3.09 15.18 8.97
CA SER A 88 4.01 15.54 10.05
C SER A 88 5.47 15.46 9.59
N ALA A 89 5.84 14.39 8.87
CA ALA A 89 7.17 14.21 8.33
C ALA A 89 7.50 15.26 7.23
N LEU A 90 6.54 15.63 6.39
CA LEU A 90 6.70 16.68 5.38
C LEU A 90 6.96 18.05 6.02
N THR A 91 6.24 18.39 7.08
CA THR A 91 6.50 19.60 7.87
C THR A 91 7.89 19.53 8.51
N ALA A 92 8.27 18.38 9.05
CA ALA A 92 9.59 18.17 9.62
C ALA A 92 10.73 18.33 8.59
N MET A 93 10.51 17.97 7.31
CA MET A 93 11.50 18.19 6.24
C MET A 93 11.93 19.64 6.09
N LYS A 94 11.09 20.60 6.48
CA LYS A 94 11.37 22.04 6.35
C LYS A 94 12.05 22.64 7.58
N ASN A 95 11.79 22.08 8.77
CA ASN A 95 11.95 22.83 10.02
C ASN A 95 12.89 22.18 11.05
N ILE A 96 13.13 20.86 10.97
CA ILE A 96 13.91 20.12 11.97
C ILE A 96 14.78 19.06 11.31
N ASP A 97 15.95 18.76 11.89
CA ASP A 97 16.91 17.82 11.29
C ASP A 97 16.50 16.35 11.39
N GLU A 98 15.78 15.98 12.44
CA GLU A 98 15.36 14.62 12.72
C GLU A 98 13.87 14.56 13.10
N TYR A 99 13.20 13.50 12.68
CA TYR A 99 11.83 13.18 13.05
C TYR A 99 11.68 11.67 13.13
N GLU A 100 10.96 11.18 14.13
CA GLU A 100 10.70 9.76 14.31
C GLU A 100 9.27 9.53 14.79
N TYR A 101 8.61 8.56 14.18
CA TYR A 101 7.33 8.03 14.63
C TYR A 101 7.35 6.51 14.48
N LYS A 102 6.94 5.79 15.52
CA LYS A 102 6.90 4.33 15.51
C LYS A 102 5.67 3.82 16.24
N ASP A 103 4.97 2.88 15.63
CA ASP A 103 3.94 2.08 16.27
C ASP A 103 4.15 0.57 15.96
N SER A 104 3.12 -0.24 16.20
CA SER A 104 3.14 -1.68 15.96
C SER A 104 3.11 -2.07 14.47
N GLU A 105 2.69 -1.17 13.58
CA GLU A 105 2.43 -1.43 12.17
C GLU A 105 3.54 -0.84 11.28
N PHE A 106 4.04 0.34 11.60
CA PHE A 106 5.06 1.01 10.81
C PHE A 106 5.97 1.94 11.63
N HIS A 107 7.09 2.29 11.01
CA HIS A 107 8.11 3.16 11.56
C HIS A 107 8.54 4.16 10.48
N MET A 108 8.43 5.45 10.79
CA MET A 108 8.92 6.55 9.98
C MET A 108 10.11 7.20 10.67
N ARG A 109 11.21 7.37 9.95
CA ARG A 109 12.40 8.07 10.44
C ARG A 109 12.96 8.99 9.37
N LYS A 110 12.96 10.28 9.67
CA LYS A 110 13.57 11.33 8.86
C LYS A 110 15.00 11.54 9.31
N ARG A 111 15.93 11.62 8.36
CA ARG A 111 17.30 12.10 8.56
C ARG A 111 17.70 12.95 7.37
N LYS A 112 18.21 14.17 7.60
CA LYS A 112 18.54 15.12 6.52
C LYS A 112 17.32 15.37 5.61
N ASN A 113 17.40 15.10 4.32
CA ASN A 113 16.33 15.35 3.35
C ASN A 113 15.53 14.09 2.96
N LYS A 114 15.65 13.00 3.73
CA LYS A 114 15.05 11.71 3.39
C LYS A 114 14.23 11.14 4.54
N LEU A 115 13.07 10.58 4.19
CA LEU A 115 12.20 9.85 5.09
C LEU A 115 12.31 8.37 4.78
N ARG A 116 12.78 7.58 5.74
CA ARG A 116 12.71 6.13 5.67
C ARG A 116 11.39 5.67 6.29
N ILE A 117 10.70 4.77 5.60
CA ILE A 117 9.48 4.12 6.08
C ILE A 117 9.72 2.62 6.11
N ASP A 118 9.48 1.99 7.25
CA ASP A 118 9.54 0.54 7.44
C ASP A 118 8.16 0.05 7.89
N PHE A 119 7.54 -0.88 7.15
CA PHE A 119 6.30 -1.55 7.54
C PHE A 119 6.63 -2.85 8.25
N LEU A 120 6.20 -2.98 9.50
CA LEU A 120 6.69 -3.99 10.44
C LEU A 120 6.04 -5.37 10.21
N ASN A 121 4.81 -5.40 9.70
CA ASN A 121 4.01 -6.62 9.48
C ASN A 121 3.90 -7.00 7.99
N SER A 122 4.91 -6.66 7.19
CA SER A 122 4.92 -6.98 5.76
C SER A 122 5.25 -8.45 5.48
N VAL A 123 4.64 -9.02 4.45
CA VAL A 123 4.92 -10.38 3.96
C VAL A 123 5.55 -10.31 2.57
N CYS A 124 6.60 -11.10 2.34
CA CYS A 124 7.20 -11.31 1.01
C CYS A 124 6.25 -12.21 0.18
N GLU A 125 5.80 -11.74 -0.98
CA GLU A 125 4.85 -12.49 -1.85
C GLU A 125 5.56 -13.53 -2.74
N ASN A 126 6.88 -13.44 -2.85
CA ASN A 126 7.67 -14.39 -3.63
C ASN A 126 7.93 -15.68 -2.84
N HIS A 127 7.41 -16.80 -3.36
CA HIS A 127 7.66 -18.14 -2.84
C HIS A 127 9.07 -18.59 -3.26
N HIS A 128 10.10 -18.05 -2.62
CA HIS A 128 11.48 -18.36 -2.95
C HIS A 128 11.80 -19.82 -2.63
N LYS A 129 12.19 -20.60 -3.64
CA LYS A 129 12.50 -22.05 -3.54
C LYS A 129 13.83 -22.39 -2.86
N THR A 130 14.59 -21.42 -2.34
CA THR A 130 15.98 -21.67 -1.91
C THR A 130 16.39 -20.80 -0.73
N HIS A 131 16.99 -21.43 0.27
CA HIS A 131 17.49 -20.86 1.54
C HIS A 131 18.38 -19.61 1.34
N TYR A 132 19.12 -19.53 0.22
CA TYR A 132 20.01 -18.39 -0.08
C TYR A 132 19.26 -17.07 -0.38
N PHE A 133 18.03 -17.13 -0.88
CA PHE A 133 17.19 -15.95 -1.15
C PHE A 133 16.42 -15.46 0.09
N GLN A 134 16.48 -16.21 1.19
CA GLN A 134 15.81 -15.83 2.43
C GLN A 134 16.47 -14.59 3.07
N LYS A 135 17.78 -14.34 2.90
CA LYS A 135 18.43 -13.14 3.46
C LYS A 135 18.00 -11.83 2.79
N SER A 136 17.62 -11.86 1.52
CA SER A 136 17.06 -10.70 0.81
C SER A 136 15.55 -10.55 1.02
N CYS A 137 14.80 -11.66 1.20
CA CYS A 137 13.36 -11.63 1.52
C CYS A 137 12.99 -11.44 3.00
N ASN A 138 13.87 -11.72 3.96
CA ASN A 138 13.67 -11.41 5.39
C ASN A 138 13.68 -9.90 5.70
N ARG A 139 13.67 -9.06 4.66
CA ARG A 139 13.60 -7.62 4.79
C ARG A 139 12.13 -7.24 4.87
N LYS A 140 11.78 -6.54 5.94
CA LYS A 140 10.51 -5.81 6.07
C LYS A 140 10.32 -4.91 4.84
N LEU A 141 9.09 -4.69 4.39
CA LEU A 141 8.77 -3.71 3.34
C LEU A 141 9.27 -2.35 3.84
N ASN A 142 10.26 -1.81 3.15
CA ASN A 142 10.82 -0.52 3.47
C ASN A 142 11.16 0.25 2.22
N PHE A 143 11.12 1.56 2.33
CA PHE A 143 11.53 2.46 1.26
C PHE A 143 11.91 3.82 1.81
N VAL A 144 12.56 4.61 0.95
CA VAL A 144 12.94 5.99 1.23
C VAL A 144 12.18 6.92 0.29
N LEU A 145 11.66 8.01 0.83
CA LEU A 145 11.00 9.09 0.10
C LEU A 145 11.71 10.43 0.32
N TYR A 146 11.67 11.27 -0.71
CA TYR A 146 12.03 12.69 -0.67
C TYR A 146 10.78 13.58 -0.56
N SER A 147 10.97 14.88 -0.27
CA SER A 147 9.87 15.80 0.05
C SER A 147 8.77 15.87 -1.01
N ASP A 148 9.14 15.85 -2.28
CA ASP A 148 8.23 15.82 -3.42
C ASP A 148 7.39 14.53 -3.45
N GLN A 149 8.04 13.38 -3.27
CA GLN A 149 7.39 12.08 -3.21
C GLN A 149 6.46 11.94 -1.98
N ILE A 150 6.86 12.52 -0.84
CA ILE A 150 6.01 12.56 0.36
C ILE A 150 4.76 13.42 0.10
N MET A 151 4.92 14.57 -0.54
CA MET A 151 3.81 15.46 -0.87
C MET A 151 2.83 14.81 -1.85
N GLU A 152 3.33 14.15 -2.89
CA GLU A 152 2.50 13.40 -3.83
C GLU A 152 1.73 12.28 -3.14
N MET A 153 2.42 11.46 -2.33
CA MET A 153 1.81 10.37 -1.58
C MET A 153 0.75 10.87 -0.61
N TYR A 154 1.03 11.94 0.13
CA TYR A 154 0.08 12.55 1.06
C TYR A 154 -1.19 13.00 0.34
N LYS A 155 -1.07 13.77 -0.74
CA LYS A 155 -2.23 14.27 -1.50
C LYS A 155 -3.13 13.14 -2.00
N LYS A 156 -2.52 12.12 -2.63
CA LYS A 156 -3.28 10.96 -3.16
C LYS A 156 -3.99 10.17 -2.06
N LEU A 157 -3.37 10.02 -0.90
CA LEU A 157 -3.99 9.36 0.24
C LEU A 157 -5.09 10.21 0.86
N ASP A 158 -4.89 11.53 0.98
CA ASP A 158 -5.88 12.43 1.57
C ASP A 158 -7.14 12.54 0.72
N ASP A 159 -7.00 12.69 -0.60
CA ASP A 159 -8.12 12.70 -1.56
C ASP A 159 -8.95 11.40 -1.47
N ASN A 160 -8.30 10.27 -1.19
CA ASN A 160 -8.98 8.96 -1.10
C ASN A 160 -9.62 8.68 0.26
N LEU A 161 -9.01 9.19 1.34
CA LEU A 161 -9.46 8.96 2.71
C LEU A 161 -10.45 10.02 3.20
N ASN A 162 -10.57 11.15 2.51
CA ASN A 162 -11.52 12.20 2.83
C ASN A 162 -12.51 12.44 1.66
N PRO A 163 -13.56 11.62 1.53
CA PRO A 163 -14.49 11.67 0.40
C PRO A 163 -15.36 12.94 0.38
N TYR A 164 -15.27 13.82 1.38
CA TYR A 164 -15.97 15.11 1.41
C TYR A 164 -15.22 16.23 0.66
N ASN A 165 -14.02 15.96 0.14
CA ASN A 165 -13.27 16.86 -0.76
C ASN A 165 -13.64 16.67 -2.24
N VAL A 166 -14.79 16.07 -2.55
CA VAL A 166 -15.34 16.12 -3.92
C VAL A 166 -15.65 17.58 -4.22
N VAL A 167 -14.75 18.21 -4.97
CA VAL A 167 -14.94 19.51 -5.61
C VAL A 167 -16.32 19.51 -6.22
N VAL A 168 -17.20 20.35 -5.66
CA VAL A 168 -18.41 20.81 -6.34
C VAL A 168 -17.93 21.39 -7.67
N LYS A 169 -18.11 20.61 -8.74
CA LYS A 169 -17.99 21.12 -10.10
C LYS A 169 -19.24 21.90 -10.45
#